data_AF-A0A2E8RMF2-F1
#
_entry.id   AF-A0A2E8RMF2-F1
#
_cell.length_a   1.000
_cell.length_b   1.000
_cell.length_c   1.000
_cell.angle_alpha   90.00
_cell.angle_beta   90.00
_cell.angle_gamma   90.00
#
_symmetry.space_group_name_H-M   'P 1'
#
loop_
_entity.id
_entity.type
_entity.pdbx_description
1 polymer ?
#
loop_
_entity_poly.entity_id
_entity_poly.type
_entity_poly.pdbx_seq_one_letter_code
_entity_poly.pdbx_strand_id
1 'polypeptide(L)'
;MIIFTRVLILNLLLFCLVSRAEDLIPFENKILNLWGYRSQKTGDIVINTKYYEIGSFRNELSLVRIGQLWRVINFKGEMIITHIF
;
A
#
# COMPACT_ATOMS: atom_id res chain seq x y z
N MET A 1 -16.34 -3.09 -35.98
CA MET A 1 -16.88 -2.49 -34.74
C MET A 1 -17.08 -3.53 -33.62
N ILE A 2 -17.64 -4.72 -33.89
CA ILE A 2 -17.95 -5.76 -32.88
C ILE A 2 -16.69 -6.45 -32.28
N ILE A 3 -15.61 -6.59 -33.05
CA ILE A 3 -14.35 -7.20 -32.57
C ILE A 3 -13.64 -6.27 -31.58
N PHE A 4 -13.61 -4.97 -31.86
CA PHE A 4 -12.97 -3.97 -31.01
C PHE A 4 -13.66 -3.87 -29.65
N THR A 5 -15.00 -3.87 -29.63
CA THR A 5 -15.77 -3.87 -28.38
C THR A 5 -15.60 -5.16 -27.59
N ARG A 6 -15.46 -6.32 -28.25
CA ARG A 6 -15.17 -7.60 -27.57
C ARG A 6 -13.77 -7.68 -26.95
N VAL A 7 -12.75 -7.14 -27.63
CA VAL A 7 -11.39 -7.06 -27.09
C VAL A 7 -11.32 -6.07 -25.92
N LEU A 8 -12.06 -4.95 -26.00
CA LEU A 8 -12.18 -3.98 -24.92
C LEU A 8 -12.87 -4.56 -23.69
N ILE A 9 -13.96 -5.32 -23.87
CA ILE A 9 -14.68 -6.00 -22.78
C ILE A 9 -13.81 -7.11 -22.15
N LEU A 10 -13.06 -7.87 -22.95
CA LEU A 10 -12.16 -8.90 -22.43
C LEU A 10 -10.99 -8.30 -21.62
N ASN A 11 -10.44 -7.15 -22.05
CA ASN A 11 -9.45 -6.39 -21.28
C ASN A 11 -10.03 -5.86 -19.96
N LEU A 12 -11.28 -5.38 -19.97
CA LEU A 12 -11.97 -4.89 -18.78
C LEU A 12 -12.21 -6.00 -17.75
N LEU A 13 -12.58 -7.20 -18.21
CA LEU A 13 -12.80 -8.39 -17.36
C LEU A 13 -11.48 -8.94 -16.77
N LEU A 14 -10.39 -8.89 -17.53
CA LEU A 14 -9.05 -9.25 -17.03
C LEU A 14 -8.55 -8.28 -15.96
N PHE A 15 -8.86 -6.99 -16.09
CA PHE A 15 -8.47 -5.97 -15.11
C PHE A 15 -9.16 -6.16 -13.75
N CYS A 16 -10.40 -6.66 -13.75
CA CYS A 16 -11.18 -6.88 -12.54
C CYS A 16 -10.72 -8.10 -11.72
N LEU A 17 -10.11 -9.11 -12.38
CA LEU A 17 -9.59 -10.31 -11.70
C LEU A 17 -8.25 -10.08 -10.97
N VAL A 18 -7.57 -8.95 -11.23
CA VAL A 18 -6.24 -8.66 -10.68
C VAL A 18 -6.29 -7.77 -9.42
N SER A 19 -7.48 -7.40 -8.92
CA SER A 19 -7.57 -6.70 -7.62
C SER A 19 -7.32 -7.68 -6.46
N ARG A 20 -6.05 -7.95 -6.16
CA ARG A 20 -5.65 -8.70 -4.97
C ARG A 20 -5.43 -7.71 -3.82
N ALA A 21 -5.99 -8.00 -2.66
CA ALA A 21 -5.54 -7.39 -1.42
C ALA A 21 -4.03 -7.65 -1.30
N GLU A 22 -3.25 -6.58 -1.32
CA GLU A 22 -1.79 -6.67 -1.17
C GLU A 22 -1.47 -6.87 0.30
N ASP A 23 -0.94 -8.05 0.61
CA ASP A 23 -0.44 -8.38 1.94
C ASP A 23 0.88 -7.63 2.15
N LEU A 24 0.81 -6.48 2.81
CA LEU A 24 1.97 -5.63 3.09
C LEU A 24 2.53 -5.91 4.46
N ILE A 25 3.86 -6.12 4.52
CA ILE A 25 4.60 -6.31 5.77
C ILE A 25 5.52 -5.12 6.03
N PRO A 26 5.66 -4.69 7.31
CA PRO A 26 6.62 -3.67 7.68
C PRO A 26 8.04 -4.16 7.45
N PHE A 27 8.90 -3.27 6.95
CA PHE A 27 10.34 -3.51 6.89
C PHE A 27 11.11 -2.26 7.29
N GLU A 28 12.27 -2.45 7.90
CA GLU A 28 13.17 -1.39 8.34
C GLU A 28 14.32 -1.22 7.35
N ASN A 29 14.58 0.02 6.95
CA ASN A 29 15.82 0.40 6.28
C ASN A 29 16.84 0.84 7.34
N LYS A 30 17.79 -0.05 7.64
CA LYS A 30 18.84 0.17 8.66
C LYS A 30 19.79 1.33 8.37
N ILE A 31 19.91 1.75 7.10
CA ILE A 31 20.78 2.88 6.74
C ILE A 31 20.09 4.20 7.09
N LEU A 32 18.78 4.29 6.86
CA LEU A 32 18.00 5.48 7.12
C LEU A 32 17.39 5.52 8.54
N ASN A 33 17.36 4.38 9.24
CA ASN A 33 16.57 4.17 10.47
C ASN A 33 15.10 4.57 10.28
N LEU A 34 14.55 4.22 9.12
CA LEU A 34 13.16 4.49 8.75
C LEU A 34 12.48 3.22 8.28
N TRP A 35 11.16 3.21 8.45
CA TRP A 35 10.30 2.09 8.11
C TRP A 35 9.47 2.38 6.87
N GLY A 36 9.20 1.31 6.12
CA GLY A 36 8.31 1.29 4.97
C GLY A 36 7.55 -0.03 4.87
N TYR A 37 6.83 -0.22 3.78
CA TYR A 37 6.10 -1.46 3.52
C TYR A 37 6.56 -2.11 2.22
N ARG A 38 6.64 -3.43 2.28
CA ARG A 38 6.92 -4.26 1.11
C ARG A 38 5.86 -5.33 0.96
N SER A 39 5.66 -5.74 -0.28
CA SER A 39 4.80 -6.86 -0.64
C SER A 39 5.34 -8.13 0.00
N GLN A 40 4.52 -8.83 0.77
CA GLN A 40 4.88 -10.15 1.29
C GLN A 40 5.04 -11.18 0.17
N LYS A 41 4.33 -10.99 -0.95
CA LYS A 41 4.31 -11.92 -2.08
C LYS A 41 5.52 -11.77 -2.99
N THR A 42 5.87 -10.53 -3.35
CA THR A 42 6.94 -10.26 -4.32
C THR A 42 8.23 -9.80 -3.66
N GLY A 43 8.16 -9.27 -2.43
CA GLY A 43 9.29 -8.64 -1.75
C GLY A 43 9.53 -7.18 -2.16
N ASP A 44 8.77 -6.66 -3.13
CA ASP A 44 8.95 -5.31 -3.66
C ASP A 44 8.52 -4.25 -2.64
N ILE A 45 9.23 -3.13 -2.62
CA ILE A 45 8.88 -1.97 -1.81
C ILE A 45 7.65 -1.31 -2.44
N VAL A 46 6.53 -1.33 -1.71
CA VAL A 46 5.26 -0.71 -2.14
C VAL A 46 5.13 0.69 -1.55
N ILE A 47 5.57 0.86 -0.29
CA ILE A 47 5.59 2.16 0.38
C ILE A 47 7.01 2.43 0.85
N ASN A 48 7.62 3.48 0.29
CA ASN A 48 8.99 3.88 0.59
C ASN A 48 9.21 4.13 2.10
N THR A 49 10.47 3.94 2.53
CA THR A 49 10.89 4.15 3.92
C THR A 49 10.91 5.63 4.26
N LYS A 50 9.85 6.13 4.90
CA LYS A 50 9.70 7.54 5.28
C LYS A 50 9.09 7.75 6.67
N TYR A 51 8.89 6.68 7.43
CA TYR A 51 8.21 6.70 8.72
C TYR A 51 9.17 6.31 9.84
N TYR A 52 9.04 6.95 11.00
CA TYR A 52 9.86 6.61 12.17
C TYR A 52 9.42 5.31 12.82
N GLU A 53 8.11 5.09 12.86
CA GLU A 53 7.49 3.89 13.41
C GLU A 53 6.27 3.55 12.57
N ILE A 54 5.97 2.25 12.43
CA ILE A 54 4.83 1.77 11.67
C ILE A 54 4.18 0.56 12.36
N GLY A 55 2.87 0.44 12.23
CA GLY A 55 2.13 -0.76 12.59
C GLY A 55 1.99 -1.75 11.43
N SER A 56 1.49 -2.95 11.72
CA SER A 56 1.01 -3.86 10.68
C SER A 56 -0.35 -3.40 10.15
N PHE A 57 -0.61 -3.67 8.87
CA PHE A 57 -1.93 -3.43 8.30
C PHE A 57 -3.01 -4.28 8.98
N ARG A 58 -4.13 -3.64 9.34
CA ARG A 58 -5.37 -4.28 9.80
C ARG A 58 -6.55 -3.54 9.18
N ASN A 59 -7.51 -4.28 8.64
CA ASN A 59 -8.67 -3.70 7.94
C ASN A 59 -8.25 -2.66 6.89
N GLU A 60 -7.24 -2.98 6.08
CA GLU A 60 -6.68 -2.10 5.02
C GLU A 60 -6.02 -0.79 5.51
N LEU A 61 -5.92 -0.60 6.82
CA LEU A 61 -5.37 0.59 7.44
C LEU A 61 -4.12 0.26 8.25
N SER A 62 -3.23 1.24 8.35
CA SER A 62 -2.08 1.16 9.23
C SER A 62 -1.76 2.50 9.88
N LEU A 63 -1.28 2.44 11.13
CA LEU A 63 -0.76 3.58 11.87
C LEU A 63 0.72 3.77 11.53
N VAL A 64 1.09 5.00 11.20
CA VAL A 64 2.46 5.39 10.91
C VAL A 64 2.82 6.68 11.64
N ARG A 65 4.07 6.80 12.07
CA ARG A 65 4.58 8.00 12.75
C ARG A 65 5.43 8.85 11.82
N ILE A 66 5.05 10.11 11.68
CA ILE A 66 5.83 11.14 10.97
C ILE A 66 6.13 12.27 11.97
N GLY A 67 7.42 12.47 12.26
CA GLY A 67 7.83 13.36 13.36
C GLY A 67 7.25 12.88 14.69
N GLN A 68 6.49 13.75 15.34
CA GLN A 68 5.82 13.47 16.62
C GLN A 68 4.35 13.01 16.47
N LEU A 69 3.83 12.96 15.24
CA LEU A 69 2.40 12.72 15.00
C LEU A 69 2.15 11.32 14.43
N TRP A 70 1.07 10.71 14.90
CA TRP A 70 0.52 9.48 14.33
C TRP A 70 -0.51 9.78 13.24
N ARG A 71 -0.46 8.98 12.17
CA ARG A 71 -1.32 9.10 11.00
C ARG A 71 -1.83 7.73 10.59
N VAL A 72 -3.01 7.69 9.98
CA VAL A 72 -3.53 6.48 9.34
C VAL A 72 -3.26 6.55 7.84
N ILE A 73 -2.70 5.47 7.29
CA ILE A 73 -2.54 5.27 5.85
C ILE A 73 -3.28 4.02 5.36
N ASN A 74 -3.58 3.98 4.07
CA ASN A 74 -4.04 2.77 3.38
C ASN A 74 -2.89 1.98 2.72
N PHE A 75 -3.21 0.86 2.06
CA PHE A 75 -2.23 0.00 1.37
C PHE A 75 -1.50 0.69 0.20
N LYS A 76 -2.04 1.80 -0.33
CA LYS A 76 -1.37 2.63 -1.33
C LYS A 76 -0.41 3.64 -0.72
N GLY A 77 -0.36 3.74 0.62
CA GLY A 77 0.41 4.74 1.34
C GLY A 77 -0.23 6.14 1.34
N GLU A 78 -1.51 6.24 0.96
CA GLU A 78 -2.29 7.47 1.02
C GLU A 78 -2.72 7.73 2.46
N MET A 79 -2.59 8.97 2.92
CA MET A 79 -3.01 9.35 4.27
C MET A 79 -4.53 9.49 4.32
N ILE A 80 -5.17 8.63 5.12
CA ILE A 80 -6.62 8.68 5.37
C ILE A 80 -6.92 9.64 6.52
N ILE A 81 -6.07 9.65 7.56
CA ILE A 81 -6.19 10.55 8.71
C ILE A 81 -4.84 11.20 8.97
N THR A 82 -4.83 12.53 8.91
CA THR A 82 -3.63 13.36 8.99
C THR A 82 -3.18 13.63 10.44
N HIS A 83 -4.07 13.52 11.42
CA HIS A 83 -3.78 13.81 12.83
C HIS A 83 -4.62 12.94 13.76
N ILE A 84 -3.97 12.19 14.65
CA ILE A 84 -4.60 11.38 15.69
C ILE A 84 -3.92 11.79 17.00
N PHE A 85 -4.52 12.77 17.68
CA PHE A 85 -4.07 13.43 18.92
C PHE A 85 -2.81 14.30 18.87
#